data_AF-A0A2V9TT60-F1
#
_entry.id   AF-A0A2V9TT60-F1
#
_cell.length_a   1.000
_cell.length_b   1.000
_cell.length_c   1.000
_cell.angle_alpha   90.00
_cell.angle_beta   90.00
_cell.angle_gamma   90.00
#
_symmetry.space_group_name_H-M   'P 1'
#
loop_
_entity.id
_entity.type
_entity.pdbx_description
1 polymer ?
#
loop_
_entity_poly.entity_id
_entity_poly.type
_entity_poly.pdbx_seq_one_letter_code
_entity_poly.pdbx_strand_id
1 'polypeptide(L)'
;MTFVLLLSPSLPVGPLARPFVPDHSAIRDLGVALAGLGISLMIWARRHLGHYWSDKVEIKANHQLISTGPYARLRHPIYTGMLLGIAGTALAVGEWRGLAAFVLLLTNYVIKA
;
A
#
# COMPACT_ATOMS: atom_id res chain seq x y z
N MET A 1 -8.51 23.99 -11.85
CA MET A 1 -8.80 24.53 -10.50
C MET A 1 -8.68 23.49 -9.39
N THR A 2 -9.16 22.26 -9.56
CA THR A 2 -9.14 21.20 -8.52
C THR A 2 -7.74 20.72 -8.10
N PHE A 3 -6.76 20.67 -9.02
CA PHE A 3 -5.40 20.22 -8.70
C PHE A 3 -4.61 21.22 -7.83
N VAL A 4 -4.91 22.52 -7.95
CA VAL A 4 -4.23 23.59 -7.18
C VAL A 4 -4.66 23.59 -5.71
N LEU A 5 -5.89 23.16 -5.41
CA LEU A 5 -6.38 22.98 -4.04
C LEU A 5 -5.77 21.76 -3.34
N LEU A 6 -5.35 20.73 -4.10
CA LEU A 6 -4.68 19.53 -3.59
C LEU A 6 -3.20 19.77 -3.27
N LEU A 7 -2.54 20.67 -3.99
CA LEU A 7 -1.10 21.00 -3.84
C LEU A 7 -0.83 22.28 -3.04
N SER A 8 -1.86 22.99 -2.57
CA SER A 8 -1.67 24.21 -1.78
C SER A 8 -1.20 23.82 -0.36
N PRO A 9 0.02 24.22 0.07
CA PRO A 9 0.53 23.92 1.41
C PRO A 9 -0.22 24.65 2.53
N SER A 10 -1.16 25.53 2.15
CA SER A 10 -1.79 26.53 3.01
C SER A 10 -3.20 26.15 3.47
N LEU A 11 -3.65 24.92 3.22
CA LEU A 11 -4.81 24.36 3.93
C LEU A 11 -4.29 23.52 5.10
N PRO A 12 -4.09 24.11 6.29
CA PRO A 12 -3.93 23.30 7.48
C PRO A 12 -5.22 22.50 7.61
N VAL A 13 -5.19 21.22 7.25
CA VAL A 13 -6.28 20.28 7.50
C VAL A 13 -6.38 19.99 9.00
N GLY A 14 -6.64 21.02 9.79
CA GLY A 14 -6.79 20.95 11.24
C GLY A 14 -5.78 20.02 11.92
N PRO A 15 -6.20 19.19 12.89
CA PRO A 15 -5.31 18.32 13.66
C PRO A 15 -4.64 17.19 12.85
N LEU A 16 -5.02 16.97 11.59
CA LEU A 16 -4.52 15.84 10.79
C LEU A 16 -3.12 16.09 10.20
N ALA A 17 -2.74 17.35 9.96
CA ALA A 17 -1.38 17.71 9.52
C ALA A 17 -0.38 17.79 10.69
N ARG A 18 -0.80 17.44 11.91
CA ARG A 18 0.13 17.41 13.03
C ARG A 18 1.08 16.22 12.84
N PRO A 19 2.41 16.43 12.93
CA PRO A 19 3.35 15.33 12.97
C PRO A 19 3.05 14.47 14.20
N PHE A 20 2.82 13.18 13.97
CA PHE A 20 2.69 12.18 15.03
C PHE A 20 4.06 11.65 15.44
N VAL A 21 5.03 11.69 14.53
CA VAL A 21 6.39 11.18 14.70
C VAL A 21 7.36 12.36 14.76
N PRO A 22 8.29 12.42 15.74
CA PRO A 22 9.38 13.39 15.73
C PRO A 22 10.22 13.24 14.45
N ASP A 23 10.72 14.35 13.91
CA ASP A 23 11.36 14.46 12.59
C ASP A 23 12.74 13.78 12.52
N HIS A 24 12.78 12.46 12.79
CA HIS A 24 13.97 11.63 12.70
C HIS A 24 14.06 11.04 11.30
N SER A 25 15.08 11.47 10.55
CA SER A 25 15.38 10.97 9.19
C SER A 25 15.41 9.44 9.11
N ALA A 26 15.87 8.75 10.16
CA ALA A 26 15.89 7.30 10.23
C ALA A 26 14.50 6.65 10.11
N ILE A 27 13.45 7.25 10.70
CA ILE A 27 12.09 6.71 10.61
C ILE A 27 11.53 6.93 9.21
N ARG A 28 11.83 8.08 8.61
CA ARG A 28 11.45 8.37 7.22
C ARG A 28 12.10 7.38 6.26
N ASP A 29 13.41 7.16 6.38
CA ASP A 29 14.17 6.28 5.50
C ASP A 29 13.71 4.82 5.67
N LEU A 30 13.39 4.40 6.90
CA LEU A 30 12.75 3.11 7.17
C LEU A 30 11.38 3.00 6.49
N GLY A 31 10.55 4.04 6.58
CA GLY A 31 9.24 4.09 5.91
C GLY A 31 9.37 3.94 4.39
N VAL A 32 10.33 4.65 3.78
CA VAL A 32 10.63 4.53 2.35
C VAL A 32 11.11 3.12 2.00
N ALA A 33 11.98 2.53 2.80
CA ALA A 33 12.45 1.16 2.59
C ALA A 33 11.30 0.15 2.66
N LEU A 34 10.42 0.26 3.67
CA LEU A 34 9.22 -0.59 3.80
C LEU A 34 8.28 -0.40 2.61
N ALA A 35 8.08 0.84 2.15
CA ALA A 35 7.26 1.12 0.98
C ALA A 35 7.83 0.44 -0.28
N GLY A 36 9.15 0.55 -0.50
CA GLY A 36 9.86 -0.11 -1.59
C GLY A 36 9.78 -1.63 -1.54
N LEU A 37 9.85 -2.23 -0.34
CA LEU A 37 9.66 -3.68 -0.15
C LEU A 37 8.24 -4.12 -0.50
N GLY A 38 7.23 -3.36 -0.09
CA GLY A 38 5.83 -3.64 -0.44
C GLY A 38 5.58 -3.61 -1.95
N ILE A 39 6.10 -2.58 -2.63
CA ILE A 39 6.04 -2.46 -4.09
C ILE A 39 6.77 -3.62 -4.78
N SER A 40 7.96 -3.97 -4.30
CA SER A 40 8.74 -5.09 -4.84
C SER A 40 7.97 -6.41 -4.74
N LEU A 41 7.31 -6.67 -3.61
CA LEU A 41 6.48 -7.85 -3.41
C LEU A 41 5.27 -7.86 -4.37
N MET A 42 4.60 -6.72 -4.56
CA MET A 42 3.51 -6.59 -5.55
C MET A 42 3.98 -6.88 -6.96
N ILE A 43 5.12 -6.31 -7.38
CA ILE A 43 5.69 -6.53 -8.72
C ILE A 43 6.03 -8.01 -8.91
N TRP A 44 6.67 -8.63 -7.91
CA TRP A 44 7.02 -10.04 -7.96
C TRP A 44 5.77 -10.92 -8.06
N ALA A 45 4.77 -10.68 -7.20
CA ALA A 45 3.53 -11.44 -7.20
C ALA A 45 2.69 -11.26 -8.48
N ARG A 46 2.69 -10.06 -9.07
CA ARG A 46 2.01 -9.78 -10.35
C ARG A 46 2.72 -10.44 -11.53
N ARG A 47 4.06 -10.36 -11.57
CA ARG A 47 4.86 -11.07 -12.59
C ARG A 47 4.69 -12.58 -12.48
N HIS A 48 4.58 -13.11 -11.27
CA HIS A 48 4.43 -14.54 -11.03
C HIS A 48 3.04 -15.07 -11.42
N LEU A 49 1.98 -14.26 -11.27
CA LEU A 49 0.65 -14.56 -11.83
C LEU A 49 0.63 -14.50 -13.36
N GLY A 50 1.41 -13.61 -13.96
CA GLY A 50 1.52 -13.47 -15.41
C GLY A 50 0.14 -13.31 -16.08
N HIS A 51 -0.16 -14.17 -17.05
CA HIS A 51 -1.42 -14.14 -17.81
C HIS A 51 -2.68 -14.45 -16.97
N TYR A 52 -2.52 -15.03 -15.78
CA TYR A 52 -3.62 -15.30 -14.84
C TYR A 52 -4.01 -14.09 -14.00
N TRP A 53 -3.19 -13.03 -13.99
CA TRP A 53 -3.55 -11.79 -13.30
C TRP A 53 -4.73 -11.11 -14.01
N SER A 54 -5.72 -10.68 -13.21
CA SER A 54 -6.82 -9.82 -13.64
C SER A 54 -7.03 -8.74 -12.58
N ASP A 55 -7.41 -7.54 -13.01
CA ASP A 55 -7.79 -6.43 -12.12
C ASP A 55 -9.12 -6.71 -11.41
N LYS A 56 -9.96 -7.55 -12.02
CA LYS A 56 -11.23 -8.01 -11.45
C LYS A 56 -11.10 -9.44 -10.94
N VAL A 57 -11.83 -9.75 -9.87
CA VAL A 57 -12.00 -11.14 -9.40
C VAL A 57 -12.82 -11.88 -10.46
N GLU A 58 -12.12 -12.48 -11.42
CA GLU A 58 -12.71 -13.25 -12.50
C GLU A 58 -12.20 -14.69 -12.45
N ILE A 59 -13.13 -15.64 -12.42
CA ILE A 59 -12.82 -17.04 -12.63
C ILE A 59 -12.62 -17.23 -14.14
N LYS A 60 -11.37 -17.18 -14.59
CA LYS A 60 -11.04 -17.57 -15.97
C LYS A 60 -11.30 -19.08 -16.14
N ALA A 61 -11.93 -19.49 -17.24
CA ALA A 61 -12.01 -20.90 -17.60
C ALA A 61 -10.58 -21.47 -17.72
N ASN A 62 -10.28 -22.60 -17.06
CA ASN A 62 -8.94 -23.19 -16.89
C ASN A 62 -7.94 -22.39 -16.02
N HIS A 63 -8.41 -21.61 -15.04
CA HIS A 63 -7.51 -20.99 -14.07
C HIS A 63 -6.73 -22.06 -13.30
N GLN A 64 -5.40 -22.09 -13.44
CA GLN A 64 -4.55 -22.97 -12.65
C GLN A 64 -4.18 -22.26 -11.35
N LEU A 65 -4.27 -22.98 -10.23
CA LEU A 65 -3.84 -22.45 -8.94
C LEU A 65 -2.32 -22.32 -8.95
N ILE A 66 -1.82 -21.09 -8.92
CA ILE A 66 -0.38 -20.81 -8.77
C ILE A 66 -0.03 -20.84 -7.28
N SER A 67 0.71 -21.87 -6.87
CA SER A 67 1.20 -22.04 -5.50
C SER A 67 2.73 -21.90 -5.38
N THR A 68 3.39 -21.38 -6.42
CA THR A 68 4.86 -21.22 -6.46
C THR A 68 5.28 -19.76 -6.23
N GLY A 69 6.56 -19.54 -5.94
CA GLY A 69 7.11 -18.20 -5.73
C GLY A 69 6.52 -17.50 -4.49
N PRO A 70 6.00 -16.26 -4.60
CA PRO A 70 5.43 -15.56 -3.46
C PRO A 70 4.15 -16.23 -2.94
N TYR A 71 3.41 -16.91 -3.81
CA TYR A 71 2.18 -17.64 -3.46
C TYR A 71 2.43 -18.92 -2.67
N ALA A 72 3.67 -19.41 -2.61
CA ALA A 72 4.04 -20.55 -1.76
C ALA A 72 4.07 -20.19 -0.26
N ARG A 73 4.31 -18.91 0.06
CA ARG A 73 4.46 -18.41 1.44
C ARG A 73 3.28 -17.56 1.90
N LEU A 74 2.64 -16.86 0.97
CA LEU A 74 1.53 -15.94 1.25
C LEU A 74 0.35 -16.32 0.37
N ARG A 75 -0.85 -16.41 0.96
CA ARG A 75 -2.09 -16.64 0.17
C ARG A 75 -2.43 -15.45 -0.73
N HIS A 76 -2.05 -14.24 -0.30
CA HIS A 76 -2.43 -12.98 -0.93
C HIS A 76 -1.25 -11.98 -1.04
N PRO A 77 -0.14 -12.34 -1.71
CA PRO A 77 1.10 -11.56 -1.69
C PRO A 77 0.97 -10.15 -2.29
N ILE A 78 0.10 -9.94 -3.29
CA ILE A 78 -0.19 -8.60 -3.83
C ILE A 78 -0.78 -7.71 -2.74
N TYR A 79 -1.76 -8.22 -2.00
CA TYR A 79 -2.40 -7.46 -0.93
C TYR A 79 -1.48 -7.24 0.26
N THR A 80 -0.67 -8.24 0.62
CA THR A 80 0.38 -8.09 1.63
C THR A 80 1.37 -6.98 1.23
N GLY A 81 1.81 -6.97 -0.03
CA GLY A 81 2.70 -5.93 -0.56
C GLY A 81 2.05 -4.55 -0.55
N MET A 82 0.76 -4.46 -0.89
CA MET A 82 -0.01 -3.21 -0.84
C MET A 82 -0.10 -2.66 0.59
N LEU A 83 -0.48 -3.50 1.56
CA LEU A 83 -0.56 -3.10 2.97
C LEU A 83 0.80 -2.63 3.50
N LEU A 84 1.87 -3.36 3.19
CA LEU A 84 3.23 -2.99 3.57
C LEU A 84 3.66 -1.66 2.92
N GLY A 85 3.32 -1.48 1.64
CA GLY A 85 3.54 -0.25 0.88
C GLY A 85 2.92 0.98 1.54
N ILE A 86 1.65 0.86 1.90
CA ILE A 86 0.89 1.93 2.54
C ILE A 86 1.41 2.20 3.95
N ALA A 87 1.71 1.16 4.74
CA ALA A 87 2.28 1.31 6.08
C ALA A 87 3.65 2.02 6.02
N GLY A 88 4.53 1.64 5.10
CA GLY A 88 5.80 2.31 4.86
C GLY A 88 5.62 3.78 4.46
N THR A 89 4.65 4.05 3.58
CA THR A 89 4.31 5.43 3.16
C THR A 89 3.80 6.27 4.33
N ALA A 90 2.92 5.71 5.17
CA ALA A 90 2.41 6.38 6.36
C ALA A 90 3.54 6.72 7.35
N LEU A 91 4.49 5.79 7.54
CA LEU A 91 5.68 6.01 8.36
C LEU A 91 6.62 7.06 7.76
N ALA A 92 6.80 7.07 6.45
CA ALA A 92 7.64 8.05 5.75
C ALA A 92 7.05 9.46 5.82
N VAL A 93 5.72 9.58 5.77
CA VAL A 93 5.03 10.88 5.89
C VAL A 93 4.97 11.35 7.34
N GLY A 94 4.85 10.45 8.32
CA GLY A 94 4.91 10.80 9.75
C GLY A 94 3.72 11.64 10.28
N GLU A 95 2.69 11.85 9.45
CA GLU A 95 1.48 12.59 9.79
C GLU A 95 0.29 11.66 10.07
N TRP A 96 -0.67 12.14 10.86
CA TRP A 96 -1.94 11.44 11.11
C TRP A 96 -2.73 11.12 9.82
N ARG A 97 -2.53 11.90 8.74
CA ARG A 97 -3.13 11.64 7.42
C ARG A 97 -2.69 10.30 6.84
N GLY A 98 -1.41 9.93 6.99
CA GLY A 98 -0.88 8.67 6.51
C GLY A 98 -1.52 7.48 7.24
N LEU A 99 -1.68 7.60 8.55
CA LEU A 99 -2.39 6.62 9.39
C LEU A 99 -3.86 6.50 9.01
N ALA A 100 -4.57 7.62 8.82
CA ALA A 100 -5.96 7.61 8.41
C ALA A 100 -6.16 6.94 7.04
N ALA A 101 -5.27 7.24 6.07
CA ALA A 101 -5.28 6.59 4.76
C ALA A 101 -5.01 5.08 4.86
N PHE A 102 -4.05 4.67 5.70
CA PHE A 102 -3.76 3.26 5.96
C PHE A 102 -4.98 2.54 6.55
N VAL A 103 -5.61 3.11 7.58
CA VAL A 103 -6.78 2.52 8.23
C VAL A 103 -7.93 2.40 7.23
N LEU A 104 -8.27 3.44 6.47
CA LEU A 104 -9.34 3.39 5.47
C LEU A 104 -9.11 2.30 4.41
N LEU A 105 -7.88 2.17 3.92
CA LEU A 105 -7.52 1.15 2.94
C LEU A 105 -7.53 -0.26 3.54
N LEU A 106 -7.11 -0.41 4.80
CA LEU A 106 -7.23 -1.67 5.53
C LEU A 106 -8.70 -2.09 5.67
N THR A 107 -9.61 -1.17 6.00
CA THR A 107 -11.04 -1.47 6.08
C THR A 107 -11.60 -1.87 4.71
N ASN A 108 -11.22 -1.16 3.64
CA ASN A 108 -11.63 -1.53 2.28
C ASN A 108 -11.13 -2.94 1.92
N TYR A 109 -9.91 -3.27 2.31
CA TYR A 109 -9.33 -4.58 2.09
C TYR A 109 -10.07 -5.67 2.87
N VAL A 110 -10.34 -5.48 4.17
CA VAL A 110 -11.06 -6.45 5.00
C VAL A 110 -12.50 -6.68 4.51
N ILE A 111 -13.16 -5.65 3.96
CA ILE A 111 -14.51 -5.80 3.40
C ILE A 111 -14.51 -6.54 2.05
N LYS A 112 -13.41 -6.45 1.29
CA LYS A 112 -13.27 -7.09 -0.04
C LYS A 112 -12.59 -8.46 -0.03
N ALA A 113 -11.86 -8.80 1.03
CA ALA A 113 -11.20 -10.09 1.23
C ALA A 113 -12.20 -11.16 1.69
#